data_AF-A0A2V9MNA1-F1
#
_entry.id   AF-A0A2V9MNA1-F1
#
_cell.length_a   1.000
_cell.length_b   1.000
_cell.length_c   1.000
_cell.angle_alpha   90.00
_cell.angle_beta   90.00
_cell.angle_gamma   90.00
#
_symmetry.space_group_name_H-M   'P 1'
#
loop_
_entity.id
_entity.type
_entity.pdbx_description
1 polymer ?
#
loop_
_entity_poly.entity_id
_entity_poly.type
_entity_poly.pdbx_seq_one_letter_code
_entity_poly.pdbx_strand_id
1 'polypeptide(L)'
;MKIPFVVIILIGSTATLWAAGIDVPLTIRETAGIERFQYPVTSGVPLPLGALKCPEKLQIMDIHGRFIPAQFFVASRWGKDGSIQWVQFDFAANVPANGKATYFLREVERIPEFPSPIGLIPRGRSLEVITGPLRFVVCGESNQLLDQVWVDENWGYDFSDRTKILQSGNFDLVLTSQGRTFRPSHWAQNRVEVEEVNALRSVIKVTGSFATAEQKEKSVDYVARITVYGGKTYIKLAFTIINGQGSSMMDSLRLDDLSLQVKLDLVRDQQKFVFGGSREDHQGNFADKSFASLYQKNSDQYLLSGALEGRGVAKSVKPINLGWADLSDDQHGLAISTKWFWQLYPKAYEVTNDGTITLRLFPKQAPAQSIALGAAKTHELLFYFHGKRDFASGQVRNVLVGFQKPIYGLASPRWYCHDTQALGRLPESSESAYKPEYWPLVQKYDEWLVRSRDAVVARRDQVYRSADQELDEYGVFNFGDAIHRVKEEGKASNPGLFWENLDYDFPHVLYLHFFRTGDLKSLEVAEESLAHLRDVDISHYDLNPKLIGGNRISPALNHWMSDPDEIVPATHTW
;
A
#
# COMPACT_ATOMS: atom_id res chain seq x y z
N MET A 1 27.11 78.42 -12.78
CA MET A 1 26.70 77.46 -13.82
C MET A 1 27.53 76.19 -13.62
N LYS A 2 26.97 75.17 -12.95
CA LYS A 2 27.67 73.92 -12.59
C LYS A 2 27.13 72.80 -13.48
N ILE A 3 28.00 72.14 -14.22
CA ILE A 3 27.69 71.00 -15.09
C ILE A 3 27.67 69.74 -14.20
N PRO A 4 26.60 68.91 -14.21
CA PRO A 4 26.59 67.69 -13.43
C PRO A 4 27.31 66.57 -14.22
N PHE A 5 28.28 65.94 -13.56
CA PHE A 5 28.91 64.69 -14.01
C PHE A 5 27.95 63.53 -13.69
N VAL A 6 27.44 62.86 -14.71
CA VAL A 6 26.66 61.62 -14.57
C VAL A 6 27.63 60.45 -14.51
N VAL A 7 27.68 59.76 -13.37
CA VAL A 7 28.36 58.46 -13.24
C VAL A 7 27.39 57.40 -13.75
N ILE A 8 27.70 56.83 -14.91
CA ILE A 8 27.01 55.64 -15.42
C ILE A 8 27.63 54.44 -14.70
N ILE A 9 26.91 53.89 -13.72
CA ILE A 9 27.24 52.58 -13.15
C ILE A 9 26.70 51.54 -14.13
N LEU A 10 27.57 51.02 -14.99
CA LEU A 10 27.33 49.79 -15.73
C LEU A 10 27.34 48.63 -14.73
N ILE A 11 26.16 48.26 -14.23
CA ILE A 11 25.95 46.98 -13.56
C ILE A 11 26.02 45.92 -14.66
N GLY A 12 27.23 45.45 -14.95
CA GLY A 12 27.42 44.24 -15.74
C GLY A 12 26.84 43.08 -14.94
N SER A 13 25.62 42.67 -15.27
CA SER A 13 25.13 41.36 -14.88
C SER A 13 25.98 40.32 -15.62
N THR A 14 27.02 39.82 -14.97
CA THR A 14 27.54 38.51 -15.31
C THR A 14 26.44 37.53 -14.94
N ALA A 15 25.50 37.30 -15.86
CA ALA A 15 24.65 36.14 -15.81
C ALA A 15 25.59 34.95 -15.93
N THR A 16 25.95 34.35 -14.80
CA THR A 16 26.56 33.04 -14.78
C THR A 16 25.53 32.13 -15.43
N LEU A 17 25.75 31.80 -16.71
CA LEU A 17 25.08 30.67 -17.36
C LEU A 17 25.48 29.44 -16.56
N TRP A 18 24.64 29.05 -15.61
CA TRP A 18 24.67 27.69 -15.11
C TRP A 18 24.47 26.81 -16.34
N ALA A 19 25.40 25.91 -16.62
CA ALA A 19 25.08 24.75 -17.44
C ALA A 19 23.80 24.16 -16.83
N ALA A 20 22.75 23.97 -17.64
CA ALA A 20 21.41 23.62 -17.17
C ALA A 20 21.41 22.24 -16.48
N GLY A 21 21.80 22.21 -15.22
CA GLY A 21 21.74 21.04 -14.36
C GLY A 21 20.29 20.73 -13.98
N ILE A 22 20.06 19.51 -13.55
CA ILE A 22 18.76 19.10 -13.02
C ILE A 22 18.46 19.92 -11.76
N ASP A 23 17.29 20.57 -11.69
CA ASP A 23 16.72 21.19 -10.49
C ASP A 23 15.19 21.04 -10.53
N VAL A 24 14.68 19.95 -9.95
CA VAL A 24 13.25 19.60 -9.98
C VAL A 24 12.63 19.89 -8.61
N PRO A 25 11.69 20.84 -8.51
CA PRO A 25 10.90 21.01 -7.29
C PRO A 25 9.99 19.80 -7.07
N LEU A 26 10.13 19.16 -5.91
CA LEU A 26 9.31 18.07 -5.45
C LEU A 26 8.37 18.58 -4.36
N THR A 27 7.09 18.68 -4.68
CA THR A 27 6.05 19.08 -3.73
C THR A 27 5.46 17.85 -3.06
N ILE A 28 5.48 17.84 -1.74
CA ILE A 28 4.79 16.85 -0.92
C ILE A 28 3.60 17.52 -0.25
N ARG A 29 2.44 16.87 -0.30
CA ARG A 29 1.22 17.32 0.38
C ARG A 29 0.77 16.27 1.38
N GLU A 30 0.45 16.71 2.60
CA GLU A 30 -0.16 15.89 3.65
C GLU A 30 -1.67 16.09 3.62
N THR A 31 -2.44 14.99 3.62
CA THR A 31 -3.91 15.01 3.47
C THR A 31 -4.66 14.24 4.55
N ALA A 32 -3.96 13.62 5.50
CA ALA A 32 -4.59 12.88 6.61
C ALA A 32 -4.79 13.73 7.86
N GLY A 33 -4.26 14.96 7.89
CA GLY A 33 -4.35 15.85 9.05
C GLY A 33 -3.40 15.48 10.18
N ILE A 34 -2.27 14.85 9.86
CA ILE A 34 -1.26 14.43 10.84
C ILE A 34 0.11 14.95 10.47
N GLU A 35 0.95 15.23 11.47
CA GLU A 35 2.34 15.58 11.21
C GLU A 35 3.12 14.36 10.71
N ARG A 36 3.91 14.55 9.65
CA ARG A 36 4.84 13.56 9.11
C ARG A 36 6.24 13.93 9.53
N PHE A 37 6.84 13.13 10.38
CA PHE A 37 8.22 13.32 10.83
C PHE A 37 9.12 12.18 10.33
N GLN A 38 10.15 12.54 9.57
CA GLN A 38 11.09 11.62 8.93
C GLN A 38 10.35 10.49 8.21
N TYR A 39 9.21 10.79 7.57
CA TYR A 39 8.34 9.79 6.98
C TYR A 39 8.95 9.32 5.65
N PRO A 40 9.09 8.00 5.43
CA PRO A 40 9.65 7.48 4.19
C PRO A 40 8.79 7.84 2.98
N VAL A 41 9.41 8.47 2.00
CA VAL A 41 8.84 8.82 0.70
C VAL A 41 9.58 8.03 -0.35
N THR A 42 8.83 7.25 -1.13
CA THR A 42 9.29 6.61 -2.36
C THR A 42 8.49 7.24 -3.50
N SER A 43 9.15 7.88 -4.45
CA SER A 43 8.49 8.52 -5.60
C SER A 43 9.42 8.52 -6.80
N GLY A 44 8.88 8.83 -7.98
CA GLY A 44 9.67 8.90 -9.20
C GLY A 44 9.31 10.13 -10.03
N VAL A 45 10.32 10.67 -10.70
CA VAL A 45 10.14 11.74 -11.68
C VAL A 45 10.90 11.39 -12.96
N PRO A 46 10.39 11.82 -14.12
CA PRO A 46 11.13 11.70 -15.35
C PRO A 46 12.25 12.75 -15.43
N LEU A 47 13.24 12.47 -16.25
CA LEU A 47 14.30 13.42 -16.63
C LEU A 47 14.30 13.62 -18.15
N PRO A 48 14.59 14.85 -18.64
CA PRO A 48 14.63 15.12 -20.07
C PRO A 48 15.67 14.25 -20.80
N LEU A 49 15.41 13.94 -22.07
CA LEU A 49 16.38 13.27 -22.94
C LEU A 49 17.72 14.03 -22.93
N GLY A 50 18.80 13.31 -22.64
CA GLY A 50 20.16 13.85 -22.60
C GLY A 50 20.54 14.56 -21.30
N ALA A 51 19.64 14.68 -20.32
CA ALA A 51 19.89 15.45 -19.11
C ALA A 51 20.97 14.82 -18.21
N LEU A 52 20.85 13.53 -17.90
CA LEU A 52 21.80 12.85 -17.01
C LEU A 52 21.90 11.36 -17.35
N LYS A 53 23.12 10.81 -17.31
CA LYS A 53 23.36 9.37 -17.57
C LYS A 53 23.56 8.54 -16.30
N CYS A 54 24.10 9.17 -15.26
CA CYS A 54 24.60 8.52 -14.05
C CYS A 54 23.83 9.05 -12.83
N PRO A 55 23.08 8.22 -12.08
CA PRO A 55 22.30 8.67 -10.92
C PRO A 55 23.17 9.11 -9.74
N GLU A 56 24.48 8.81 -9.76
CA GLU A 56 25.48 9.17 -8.73
C GLU A 56 25.81 10.66 -8.70
N LYS A 57 25.07 11.48 -9.43
CA LYS A 57 25.11 12.95 -9.32
C LYS A 57 23.82 13.52 -8.76
N LEU A 58 22.81 12.69 -8.48
CA LEU A 58 21.53 13.16 -7.98
C LEU A 58 21.57 13.35 -6.47
N GLN A 59 20.86 14.37 -6.01
CA GLN A 59 20.70 14.69 -4.60
C GLN A 59 19.31 15.24 -4.29
N ILE A 60 18.80 14.93 -3.09
CA ILE A 60 17.65 15.64 -2.51
C ILE A 60 18.14 16.74 -1.56
N MET A 61 17.59 17.94 -1.71
CA MET A 61 17.82 19.08 -0.83
C MET A 61 16.50 19.66 -0.29
N ASP A 62 16.53 20.23 0.92
CA ASP A 62 15.41 21.03 1.42
C ASP A 62 15.44 22.47 0.90
N ILE A 63 14.41 23.26 1.25
CA ILE A 63 14.30 24.68 0.88
C ILE A 63 15.44 25.57 1.39
N HIS A 64 16.21 25.10 2.38
CA HIS A 64 17.35 25.83 2.95
C HIS A 64 18.67 25.39 2.30
N GLY A 65 18.63 24.54 1.27
CA GLY A 65 19.81 23.99 0.61
C GLY A 65 20.53 22.93 1.42
N ARG A 66 19.90 22.39 2.48
CA ARG A 66 20.50 21.31 3.27
C ARG A 66 20.30 19.98 2.56
N PHE A 67 21.36 19.18 2.58
CA PHE A 67 21.36 17.81 2.09
C PHE A 67 20.38 16.94 2.89
N ILE A 68 19.58 16.15 2.17
CA ILE A 68 18.73 15.11 2.73
C ILE A 68 19.23 13.75 2.22
N PRO A 69 19.56 12.79 3.10
CA PRO A 69 19.91 11.43 2.68
C PRO A 69 18.86 10.86 1.73
N ALA A 70 19.31 10.40 0.57
CA ALA A 70 18.45 9.84 -0.45
C ALA A 70 19.15 8.70 -1.21
N GLN A 71 18.36 7.79 -1.75
CA GLN A 71 18.82 6.72 -2.64
C GLN A 71 18.07 6.79 -3.96
N PHE A 72 18.75 6.46 -5.06
CA PHE A 72 18.22 6.62 -6.41
C PHE A 72 18.25 5.28 -7.16
N PHE A 73 17.17 4.99 -7.88
CA PHE A 73 17.06 3.84 -8.76
C PHE A 73 16.65 4.30 -10.16
N VAL A 74 17.40 3.89 -11.19
CA VAL A 74 17.07 4.20 -12.58
C VAL A 74 16.03 3.20 -13.07
N ALA A 75 14.76 3.64 -13.11
CA ALA A 75 13.63 2.81 -13.50
C ALA A 75 13.58 2.57 -15.01
N SER A 76 13.98 3.57 -15.80
CA SER A 76 14.11 3.41 -17.26
C SER A 76 15.11 4.40 -17.86
N ARG A 77 15.53 4.11 -19.09
CA ARG A 77 16.47 4.94 -19.87
C ARG A 77 15.89 5.25 -21.24
N TRP A 78 16.24 6.42 -21.76
CA TRP A 78 15.93 6.80 -23.12
C TRP A 78 16.70 5.90 -24.09
N GLY A 79 15.99 5.17 -24.94
CA GLY A 79 16.60 4.28 -25.93
C GLY A 79 17.51 5.00 -26.94
N LYS A 80 17.33 6.32 -27.14
CA LYS A 80 18.06 7.11 -28.12
C LYS A 80 19.53 7.40 -27.72
N ASP A 81 19.80 7.63 -26.44
CA ASP A 81 21.14 8.06 -25.97
C ASP A 81 21.59 7.44 -24.64
N GLY A 82 20.76 6.59 -24.04
CA GLY A 82 21.02 5.92 -22.76
C GLY A 82 20.91 6.82 -21.53
N SER A 83 20.50 8.08 -21.68
CA SER A 83 20.22 8.97 -20.54
C SER A 83 19.05 8.43 -19.71
N ILE A 84 19.02 8.80 -18.43
CA ILE A 84 17.96 8.41 -17.50
C ILE A 84 16.65 9.01 -17.99
N GLN A 85 15.63 8.17 -18.16
CA GLN A 85 14.28 8.62 -18.51
C GLN A 85 13.42 8.75 -17.27
N TRP A 86 13.44 7.74 -16.39
CA TRP A 86 12.76 7.77 -15.10
C TRP A 86 13.73 7.43 -13.97
N VAL A 87 13.72 8.25 -12.93
CA VAL A 87 14.45 7.98 -11.68
C VAL A 87 13.45 7.91 -10.53
N GLN A 88 13.54 6.82 -9.78
CA GLN A 88 12.91 6.67 -8.48
C GLN A 88 13.89 7.14 -7.39
N PHE A 89 13.35 7.75 -6.34
CA PHE A 89 14.10 8.14 -5.16
C PHE A 89 13.40 7.74 -3.87
N ASP A 90 14.21 7.37 -2.88
CA ASP A 90 13.81 7.10 -1.49
C ASP A 90 14.46 8.13 -0.57
N PHE A 91 13.67 8.79 0.29
CA PHE A 91 14.18 9.67 1.35
C PHE A 91 13.19 9.81 2.51
N ALA A 92 13.60 10.45 3.60
CA ALA A 92 12.74 10.75 4.75
C ALA A 92 12.30 12.22 4.75
N ALA A 93 10.99 12.47 4.63
CA ALA A 93 10.42 13.81 4.56
C ALA A 93 9.78 14.25 5.89
N ASN A 94 9.84 15.56 6.16
CA ASN A 94 9.07 16.22 7.20
C ASN A 94 7.96 17.05 6.55
N VAL A 95 6.70 16.86 6.96
CA VAL A 95 5.55 17.59 6.41
C VAL A 95 4.57 17.91 7.53
N PRO A 96 4.17 19.18 7.71
CA PRO A 96 3.18 19.53 8.72
C PRO A 96 1.80 18.97 8.37
N ALA A 97 0.96 18.74 9.38
CA ALA A 97 -0.42 18.28 9.23
C ALA A 97 -1.23 19.16 8.28
N ASN A 98 -1.94 18.57 7.32
CA ASN A 98 -2.68 19.28 6.24
C ASN A 98 -1.81 20.27 5.43
N GLY A 99 -0.49 20.14 5.53
CA GLY A 99 0.46 21.10 5.01
C GLY A 99 1.14 20.63 3.73
N LYS A 100 2.17 21.38 3.35
CA LYS A 100 3.05 21.07 2.23
C LYS A 100 4.50 21.24 2.63
N ALA A 101 5.37 20.46 2.01
CA ALA A 101 6.81 20.64 2.04
C ALA A 101 7.35 20.58 0.62
N THR A 102 8.40 21.36 0.35
CA THR A 102 9.09 21.34 -0.93
C THR A 102 10.52 20.85 -0.72
N TYR A 103 10.91 19.90 -1.54
CA TYR A 103 12.28 19.41 -1.67
C TYR A 103 12.74 19.62 -3.12
N PHE A 104 14.02 19.46 -3.39
CA PHE A 104 14.60 19.64 -4.72
C PHE A 104 15.44 18.42 -5.09
N LEU A 105 15.16 17.82 -6.25
CA LEU A 105 16.05 16.87 -6.91
C LEU A 105 17.05 17.65 -7.75
N ARG A 106 18.33 17.54 -7.41
CA ARG A 106 19.40 18.32 -8.06
C ARG A 106 20.54 17.46 -8.57
N GLU A 107 21.18 17.91 -9.65
CA GLU A 107 22.51 17.44 -10.02
C GLU A 107 23.57 18.15 -9.17
N VAL A 108 24.50 17.38 -8.58
CA VAL A 108 25.61 17.87 -7.76
C VAL A 108 26.93 17.23 -8.19
N GLU A 109 28.04 17.92 -7.93
CA GLU A 109 29.39 17.39 -8.24
C GLU A 109 29.90 16.39 -7.20
N ARG A 110 29.42 16.48 -5.95
CA ARG A 110 29.86 15.63 -4.84
C ARG A 110 28.66 15.18 -4.00
N ILE A 111 28.58 13.87 -3.75
CA ILE A 111 27.62 13.28 -2.82
C ILE A 111 28.26 13.18 -1.43
N PRO A 112 27.60 13.70 -0.38
CA PRO A 112 27.94 13.36 1.00
C PRO A 112 27.65 11.88 1.27
N GLU A 113 28.66 11.14 1.74
CA GLU A 113 28.42 9.79 2.26
C GLU A 113 27.53 9.84 3.51
N PHE A 114 26.63 8.88 3.62
CA PHE A 114 25.83 8.66 4.82
C PHE A 114 25.75 7.17 5.13
N PRO A 115 25.81 6.76 6.40
CA PRO A 115 25.78 5.36 6.77
C PRO A 115 24.40 4.76 6.45
N SER A 116 24.37 3.50 6.00
CA SER A 116 23.12 2.77 5.96
C SER A 116 22.77 2.26 7.36
N PRO A 117 21.60 2.61 7.90
CA PRO A 117 21.07 1.97 9.10
C PRO A 117 20.54 0.54 8.84
N ILE A 118 20.45 0.08 7.57
CA ILE A 118 19.90 -1.23 7.23
C ILE A 118 21.01 -2.29 7.16
N GLY A 119 20.86 -3.36 7.94
CA GLY A 119 21.67 -4.56 7.87
C GLY A 119 20.82 -5.76 7.46
N LEU A 120 21.22 -6.45 6.37
CA LEU A 120 20.62 -7.71 5.91
C LEU A 120 21.67 -8.81 6.04
N ILE A 121 21.49 -9.72 6.99
CA ILE A 121 22.49 -10.71 7.37
C ILE A 121 21.94 -12.12 7.09
N PRO A 122 22.39 -12.80 6.02
CA PRO A 122 21.95 -14.17 5.74
C PRO A 122 22.32 -15.15 6.85
N ARG A 123 21.39 -16.04 7.20
CA ARG A 123 21.53 -17.08 8.23
C ARG A 123 21.04 -18.43 7.71
N GLY A 124 21.74 -18.99 6.73
CA GLY A 124 21.31 -20.22 6.06
C GLY A 124 20.03 -19.98 5.25
N ARG A 125 18.90 -20.52 5.72
CA ARG A 125 17.58 -20.33 5.08
C ARG A 125 16.79 -19.14 5.62
N SER A 126 17.25 -18.54 6.71
CA SER A 126 16.65 -17.36 7.32
C SER A 126 17.42 -16.09 6.97
N LEU A 127 16.79 -14.94 7.20
CA LEU A 127 17.41 -13.63 7.03
C LEU A 127 17.24 -12.81 8.30
N GLU A 128 18.35 -12.38 8.89
CA GLU A 128 18.35 -11.42 9.99
C GLU A 128 18.35 -10.00 9.41
N VAL A 129 17.46 -9.15 9.91
CA VAL A 129 17.21 -7.79 9.42
C VAL A 129 17.37 -6.80 10.58
N ILE A 130 18.15 -5.75 10.35
CA ILE A 130 18.38 -4.64 11.29
C ILE A 130 18.04 -3.34 10.57
N THR A 131 17.29 -2.44 11.18
CA THR A 131 16.97 -1.10 10.63
C THR A 131 17.63 0.03 11.41
N GLY A 132 18.46 -0.27 12.40
CA GLY A 132 18.88 0.63 13.46
C GLY A 132 18.15 0.23 14.75
N PRO A 133 16.97 0.79 15.05
CA PRO A 133 16.25 0.52 16.30
C PRO A 133 15.44 -0.79 16.28
N LEU A 134 15.25 -1.44 15.14
CA LEU A 134 14.53 -2.71 15.04
C LEU A 134 15.48 -3.80 14.55
N ARG A 135 15.39 -4.98 15.18
CA ARG A 135 15.98 -6.22 14.70
C ARG A 135 14.94 -7.31 14.64
N PHE A 136 14.94 -8.10 13.57
CA PHE A 136 14.09 -9.28 13.48
C PHE A 136 14.65 -10.36 12.57
N VAL A 137 14.09 -11.57 12.66
CA VAL A 137 14.47 -12.72 11.83
C VAL A 137 13.29 -13.15 10.96
N VAL A 138 13.53 -13.33 9.66
CA VAL A 138 12.58 -13.85 8.67
C VAL A 138 12.88 -15.32 8.38
N CYS A 139 11.86 -16.17 8.42
CA CYS A 139 11.96 -17.63 8.20
C CYS A 139 13.03 -18.30 9.08
N GLY A 140 13.06 -17.94 10.36
CA GLY A 140 13.97 -18.51 11.36
C GLY A 140 13.63 -19.95 11.74
N GLU A 141 13.81 -20.32 13.01
CA GLU A 141 13.66 -21.71 13.48
C GLU A 141 12.22 -22.22 13.32
N SER A 142 11.23 -21.34 13.52
CA SER A 142 9.81 -21.67 13.34
C SER A 142 9.35 -21.71 11.88
N ASN A 143 10.22 -21.34 10.92
CA ASN A 143 9.88 -21.23 9.48
C ASN A 143 8.70 -20.27 9.20
N GLN A 144 8.56 -19.19 9.99
CA GLN A 144 7.50 -18.19 9.86
C GLN A 144 7.98 -16.86 9.24
N LEU A 145 7.05 -15.99 8.85
CA LEU A 145 7.40 -14.69 8.24
C LEU A 145 8.21 -13.79 9.18
N LEU A 146 7.86 -13.77 10.46
CA LEU A 146 8.61 -13.13 11.54
C LEU A 146 8.82 -14.20 12.62
N ASP A 147 10.05 -14.32 13.12
CA ASP A 147 10.38 -15.35 14.11
C ASP A 147 10.72 -14.73 15.47
N GLN A 148 11.72 -13.84 15.51
CA GLN A 148 12.09 -13.09 16.71
C GLN A 148 12.15 -11.61 16.38
N VAL A 149 11.76 -10.74 17.33
CA VAL A 149 11.76 -9.28 17.16
C VAL A 149 12.28 -8.60 18.42
N TRP A 150 13.19 -7.64 18.22
CA TRP A 150 13.73 -6.76 19.26
C TRP A 150 13.54 -5.29 18.87
N VAL A 151 13.24 -4.44 19.86
CA VAL A 151 13.04 -3.00 19.70
C VAL A 151 13.89 -2.22 20.67
N ASP A 152 14.82 -1.42 20.16
CA ASP A 152 15.62 -0.47 20.92
C ASP A 152 15.38 0.97 20.41
N GLU A 153 14.40 1.63 21.02
CA GLU A 153 14.05 3.02 20.72
C GLU A 153 15.17 4.03 21.01
N ASN A 154 16.20 3.65 21.77
CA ASN A 154 17.32 4.50 22.15
C ASN A 154 18.48 4.45 21.14
N TRP A 155 18.39 3.60 20.11
CA TRP A 155 19.45 3.44 19.11
C TRP A 155 20.81 3.05 19.69
N GLY A 156 20.81 2.33 20.82
CA GLY A 156 22.00 1.76 21.45
C GLY A 156 22.44 0.43 20.83
N TYR A 157 21.63 -0.16 19.94
CA TYR A 157 21.78 -1.51 19.41
C TYR A 157 21.73 -2.59 20.52
N ASP A 158 20.93 -2.36 21.56
CA ASP A 158 20.64 -3.39 22.58
C ASP A 158 19.62 -4.40 22.04
N PHE A 159 20.11 -5.57 21.63
CA PHE A 159 19.28 -6.70 21.20
C PHE A 159 19.38 -7.89 22.16
N SER A 160 19.47 -7.61 23.46
CA SER A 160 19.36 -8.59 24.54
C SER A 160 17.91 -9.02 24.77
N ASP A 161 17.66 -9.96 25.69
CA ASP A 161 16.29 -10.38 26.02
C ASP A 161 15.43 -9.25 26.63
N ARG A 162 16.04 -8.17 27.10
CA ARG A 162 15.30 -7.01 27.67
C ARG A 162 14.51 -6.22 26.64
N THR A 163 14.98 -6.22 25.39
CA THR A 163 14.36 -5.48 24.27
C THR A 163 13.63 -6.42 23.32
N LYS A 164 13.62 -7.73 23.62
CA LYS A 164 12.91 -8.73 22.83
C LYS A 164 11.41 -8.69 23.17
N ILE A 165 10.59 -8.54 22.13
CA ILE A 165 9.13 -8.44 22.27
C ILE A 165 8.39 -9.59 21.59
N LEU A 166 9.07 -10.34 20.73
CA LEU A 166 8.55 -11.53 20.06
C LEU A 166 9.56 -12.68 20.17
N GLN A 167 9.10 -13.82 20.69
CA GLN A 167 9.86 -15.06 20.77
C GLN A 167 9.65 -15.93 19.52
N SER A 168 10.60 -16.82 19.25
CA SER A 168 10.50 -17.81 18.16
C SER A 168 9.20 -18.62 18.27
N GLY A 169 8.49 -18.77 17.15
CA GLY A 169 7.22 -19.50 17.07
C GLY A 169 5.98 -18.77 17.59
N ASN A 170 6.10 -17.50 18.02
CA ASN A 170 4.95 -16.71 18.49
C ASN A 170 4.26 -15.90 17.39
N PHE A 171 4.74 -15.91 16.16
CA PHE A 171 3.94 -15.49 15.00
C PHE A 171 3.13 -16.71 14.53
N ASP A 172 2.03 -16.55 13.82
CA ASP A 172 1.40 -17.67 13.11
C ASP A 172 0.55 -17.15 11.95
N LEU A 173 0.51 -17.92 10.87
CA LEU A 173 -0.42 -17.72 9.77
C LEU A 173 -1.29 -18.97 9.69
N VAL A 174 -2.57 -18.81 9.98
CA VAL A 174 -3.52 -19.91 10.11
C VAL A 174 -4.60 -19.77 9.08
N LEU A 175 -4.73 -20.78 8.22
CA LEU A 175 -5.83 -20.92 7.28
C LEU A 175 -6.69 -22.11 7.70
N THR A 176 -8.00 -21.90 7.80
CA THR A 176 -8.96 -22.98 8.03
C THR A 176 -9.89 -23.15 6.83
N SER A 177 -10.07 -24.39 6.39
CA SER A 177 -10.99 -24.75 5.31
C SER A 177 -11.59 -26.12 5.56
N GLN A 178 -12.91 -26.19 5.68
CA GLN A 178 -13.70 -27.41 5.89
C GLN A 178 -13.22 -28.22 7.10
N GLY A 179 -12.94 -27.53 8.22
CA GLY A 179 -12.45 -28.14 9.46
C GLY A 179 -10.97 -28.55 9.46
N ARG A 180 -10.25 -28.36 8.34
CA ARG A 180 -8.80 -28.58 8.25
C ARG A 180 -8.03 -27.29 8.48
N THR A 181 -6.85 -27.39 9.10
CA THR A 181 -5.96 -26.26 9.35
C THR A 181 -4.67 -26.39 8.52
N PHE A 182 -4.32 -25.31 7.85
CA PHE A 182 -3.13 -25.18 7.02
C PHE A 182 -2.24 -24.06 7.56
N ARG A 183 -0.91 -24.26 7.53
CA ARG A 183 0.08 -23.27 7.96
C ARG A 183 1.25 -23.18 6.98
N PRO A 184 1.83 -22.00 6.78
CA PRO A 184 3.08 -21.83 6.03
C PRO A 184 4.30 -22.47 6.71
N SER A 185 4.30 -22.55 8.04
CA SER A 185 5.41 -23.17 8.80
C SER A 185 5.56 -24.66 8.49
N HIS A 186 4.46 -25.33 8.13
CA HIS A 186 4.48 -26.72 7.69
C HIS A 186 5.03 -26.90 6.27
N TRP A 187 5.20 -25.84 5.49
CA TRP A 187 5.72 -25.93 4.13
C TRP A 187 7.24 -25.81 4.12
N ALA A 188 7.94 -26.91 3.79
CA ALA A 188 9.40 -26.97 3.84
C ALA A 188 10.11 -26.21 2.70
N GLN A 189 9.37 -25.74 1.69
CA GLN A 189 9.93 -25.11 0.49
C GLN A 189 9.76 -23.58 0.48
N ASN A 190 9.56 -22.94 1.64
CA ASN A 190 9.58 -21.48 1.75
C ASN A 190 10.91 -20.92 1.23
N ARG A 191 10.84 -19.82 0.48
CA ARG A 191 12.00 -19.13 -0.11
C ARG A 191 12.02 -17.66 0.27
N VAL A 192 13.16 -17.21 0.77
CA VAL A 192 13.45 -15.80 1.11
C VAL A 192 14.37 -15.21 0.05
N GLU A 193 14.01 -14.04 -0.47
CA GLU A 193 14.79 -13.26 -1.43
C GLU A 193 14.84 -11.81 -1.00
N VAL A 194 15.95 -11.12 -1.27
CA VAL A 194 16.01 -9.66 -1.20
C VAL A 194 15.71 -9.15 -2.62
N GLU A 195 14.54 -8.53 -2.83
CA GLU A 195 14.14 -7.97 -4.12
C GLU A 195 14.75 -6.58 -4.35
N GLU A 196 14.81 -5.76 -3.29
CA GLU A 196 15.38 -4.41 -3.33
C GLU A 196 16.22 -4.15 -2.08
N VAL A 197 17.39 -3.52 -2.24
CA VAL A 197 18.23 -3.09 -1.12
C VAL A 197 18.91 -1.76 -1.45
N ASN A 198 18.75 -0.79 -0.56
CA ASN A 198 19.51 0.45 -0.56
C ASN A 198 19.72 0.94 0.88
N ALA A 199 20.42 2.07 1.04
CA ALA A 199 20.79 2.54 2.36
C ALA A 199 19.60 2.88 3.28
N LEU A 200 18.43 3.20 2.72
CA LEU A 200 17.26 3.75 3.43
C LEU A 200 16.02 2.86 3.41
N ARG A 201 15.94 1.92 2.46
CA ARG A 201 14.81 1.03 2.25
C ARG A 201 15.30 -0.33 1.74
N SER A 202 14.63 -1.40 2.13
CA SER A 202 14.82 -2.73 1.54
C SER A 202 13.49 -3.47 1.45
N VAL A 203 13.38 -4.35 0.45
CA VAL A 203 12.22 -5.23 0.24
C VAL A 203 12.69 -6.67 0.27
N ILE A 204 12.11 -7.43 1.19
CA ILE A 204 12.36 -8.85 1.37
C ILE A 204 11.10 -9.60 0.95
N LYS A 205 11.23 -10.52 0.01
CA LYS A 205 10.15 -11.36 -0.47
C LYS A 205 10.26 -12.75 0.14
N VAL A 206 9.16 -13.22 0.69
CA VAL A 206 8.98 -14.61 1.09
C VAL A 206 7.89 -15.23 0.22
N THR A 207 8.17 -16.41 -0.33
CA THR A 207 7.19 -17.20 -1.10
C THR A 207 7.04 -18.58 -0.50
N GLY A 208 5.82 -19.10 -0.52
CA GLY A 208 5.51 -20.43 0.00
C GLY A 208 4.05 -20.82 -0.19
N SER A 209 3.63 -21.85 0.52
CA SER A 209 2.26 -22.38 0.45
C SER A 209 1.72 -22.68 1.84
N PHE A 210 0.39 -22.67 1.98
CA PHE A 210 -0.28 -23.19 3.17
C PHE A 210 -0.43 -24.71 3.05
N ALA A 211 0.05 -25.46 4.05
CA ALA A 211 -0.01 -26.92 4.05
C ALA A 211 -0.47 -27.50 5.39
N THR A 212 -1.04 -28.70 5.37
CA THR A 212 -1.30 -29.48 6.58
C THR A 212 0.00 -29.93 7.25
N ALA A 213 -0.05 -30.31 8.53
CA ALA A 213 1.15 -30.70 9.30
C ALA A 213 1.94 -31.86 8.64
N GLU A 214 1.22 -32.81 8.04
CA GLU A 214 1.81 -33.94 7.32
C GLU A 214 2.26 -33.59 5.88
N GLN A 215 2.02 -32.35 5.42
CA GLN A 215 2.28 -31.87 4.06
C GLN A 215 1.61 -32.69 2.95
N LYS A 216 0.59 -33.48 3.27
CA LYS A 216 -0.17 -34.26 2.29
C LYS A 216 -1.14 -33.40 1.48
N GLU A 217 -1.52 -32.25 2.01
CA GLU A 217 -2.50 -31.35 1.39
C GLU A 217 -1.98 -29.92 1.38
N LYS A 218 -2.08 -29.31 0.20
CA LYS A 218 -1.76 -27.91 -0.09
C LYS A 218 -3.06 -27.11 -0.26
N SER A 219 -3.07 -25.88 0.22
CA SER A 219 -4.16 -24.91 0.02
C SER A 219 -3.68 -23.79 -0.92
N VAL A 220 -3.79 -22.51 -0.53
CA VAL A 220 -3.31 -21.37 -1.32
C VAL A 220 -1.79 -21.21 -1.26
N ASP A 221 -1.23 -20.64 -2.33
CA ASP A 221 0.11 -20.08 -2.34
C ASP A 221 0.10 -18.67 -1.73
N TYR A 222 1.26 -18.22 -1.23
CA TYR A 222 1.41 -16.85 -0.77
C TYR A 222 2.71 -16.20 -1.24
N VAL A 223 2.65 -14.88 -1.38
CA VAL A 223 3.80 -13.98 -1.56
C VAL A 223 3.71 -12.89 -0.50
N ALA A 224 4.71 -12.82 0.37
CA ALA A 224 4.83 -11.81 1.41
C ALA A 224 6.00 -10.89 1.08
N ARG A 225 5.74 -9.60 0.85
CA ARG A 225 6.78 -8.58 0.66
C ARG A 225 6.88 -7.70 1.90
N ILE A 226 7.98 -7.85 2.64
CA ILE A 226 8.31 -7.07 3.82
C ILE A 226 9.18 -5.89 3.39
N THR A 227 8.64 -4.68 3.47
CA THR A 227 9.40 -3.45 3.25
C THR A 227 9.85 -2.87 4.59
N VAL A 228 11.15 -2.66 4.74
CA VAL A 228 11.77 -2.05 5.91
C VAL A 228 12.37 -0.70 5.56
N TYR A 229 12.48 0.17 6.55
CA TYR A 229 13.00 1.52 6.41
C TYR A 229 14.05 1.81 7.47
N GLY A 230 15.14 2.44 7.05
CA GLY A 230 16.20 2.89 7.93
C GLY A 230 15.68 3.79 9.04
N GLY A 231 16.04 3.46 10.28
CA GLY A 231 15.66 4.20 11.48
C GLY A 231 14.21 4.05 11.93
N LYS A 232 13.47 3.08 11.38
CA LYS A 232 12.07 2.83 11.74
C LYS A 232 11.91 1.51 12.47
N THR A 233 10.95 1.47 13.39
CA THR A 233 10.53 0.26 14.11
C THR A 233 9.21 -0.30 13.60
N TYR A 234 8.75 0.19 12.44
CA TYR A 234 7.66 -0.42 11.70
C TYR A 234 8.13 -1.05 10.40
N ILE A 235 7.38 -2.05 9.95
CA ILE A 235 7.54 -2.72 8.67
C ILE A 235 6.20 -2.68 7.91
N LYS A 236 6.27 -2.54 6.58
CA LYS A 236 5.09 -2.76 5.73
C LYS A 236 5.12 -4.19 5.21
N LEU A 237 3.98 -4.85 5.20
CA LEU A 237 3.81 -6.19 4.66
C LEU A 237 2.72 -6.16 3.59
N ALA A 238 3.09 -6.38 2.32
CA ALA A 238 2.13 -6.74 1.29
C ALA A 238 2.01 -8.27 1.25
N PHE A 239 0.87 -8.80 1.72
CA PHE A 239 0.60 -10.23 1.81
C PHE A 239 -0.42 -10.64 0.75
N THR A 240 0.06 -11.33 -0.28
CA THR A 240 -0.76 -11.83 -1.38
C THR A 240 -1.03 -13.31 -1.20
N ILE A 241 -2.30 -13.73 -1.25
CA ILE A 241 -2.68 -15.14 -1.44
C ILE A 241 -3.03 -15.39 -2.89
N ILE A 242 -2.73 -16.57 -3.41
CA ILE A 242 -2.97 -16.97 -4.80
C ILE A 242 -3.60 -18.37 -4.81
N ASN A 243 -4.76 -18.52 -5.46
CA ASN A 243 -5.33 -19.84 -5.67
C ASN A 243 -4.77 -20.48 -6.95
N GLY A 244 -3.79 -21.37 -6.80
CA GLY A 244 -3.30 -22.25 -7.87
C GLY A 244 -3.90 -23.67 -7.84
N GLN A 245 -4.94 -23.91 -7.05
CA GLN A 245 -5.54 -25.24 -6.87
C GLN A 245 -6.86 -25.36 -7.65
N GLY A 246 -6.92 -26.32 -8.56
CA GLY A 246 -8.11 -26.59 -9.37
C GLY A 246 -7.76 -27.35 -10.65
N SER A 247 -8.77 -27.92 -11.28
CA SER A 247 -8.75 -28.64 -12.55
C SER A 247 -9.62 -27.99 -13.63
N SER A 248 -10.42 -26.99 -13.24
CA SER A 248 -11.28 -26.18 -14.10
C SER A 248 -11.25 -24.73 -13.65
N MET A 249 -11.48 -23.78 -14.57
CA MET A 249 -11.65 -22.36 -14.24
C MET A 249 -12.85 -22.07 -13.33
N MET A 250 -13.81 -23.01 -13.26
CA MET A 250 -14.96 -22.92 -12.36
C MET A 250 -14.63 -23.39 -10.94
N ASP A 251 -13.46 -24.02 -10.74
CA ASP A 251 -13.04 -24.48 -9.42
C ASP A 251 -12.66 -23.28 -8.54
N SER A 252 -13.03 -23.36 -7.27
CA SER A 252 -12.68 -22.36 -6.28
C SER A 252 -12.24 -23.03 -4.98
N LEU A 253 -11.35 -22.33 -4.27
CA LEU A 253 -10.88 -22.74 -2.96
C LEU A 253 -11.70 -22.02 -1.89
N ARG A 254 -12.36 -22.80 -1.04
CA ARG A 254 -13.11 -22.29 0.11
C ARG A 254 -12.15 -21.89 1.24
N LEU A 255 -12.35 -20.71 1.81
CA LEU A 255 -11.69 -20.22 3.02
C LEU A 255 -12.73 -19.92 4.10
N ASP A 256 -12.62 -20.60 5.25
CA ASP A 256 -13.44 -20.32 6.43
C ASP A 256 -12.76 -19.31 7.36
N ASP A 257 -11.43 -19.37 7.52
CA ASP A 257 -10.62 -18.37 8.25
C ASP A 257 -9.25 -18.22 7.57
N LEU A 258 -8.73 -17.00 7.56
CA LEU A 258 -7.32 -16.73 7.33
C LEU A 258 -6.89 -15.62 8.29
N SER A 259 -6.03 -15.98 9.23
CA SER A 259 -5.59 -15.10 10.30
C SER A 259 -4.07 -15.06 10.45
N LEU A 260 -3.59 -13.87 10.81
CA LEU A 260 -2.24 -13.61 11.29
C LEU A 260 -2.31 -13.40 12.79
N GLN A 261 -1.51 -14.15 13.55
CA GLN A 261 -1.49 -14.12 15.01
C GLN A 261 -0.08 -13.78 15.48
N VAL A 262 0.02 -12.92 16.50
CA VAL A 262 1.30 -12.54 17.11
C VAL A 262 1.13 -12.56 18.63
N LYS A 263 1.92 -13.39 19.31
CA LYS A 263 1.96 -13.47 20.78
C LYS A 263 3.19 -12.73 21.32
N LEU A 264 2.93 -11.59 21.92
CA LEU A 264 3.95 -10.71 22.48
C LEU A 264 4.34 -11.14 23.91
N ASP A 265 5.58 -10.86 24.28
CA ASP A 265 6.08 -11.08 25.65
C ASP A 265 5.76 -9.84 26.51
N LEU A 266 4.48 -9.69 26.88
CA LEU A 266 3.96 -8.53 27.61
C LEU A 266 3.63 -8.86 29.07
N VAL A 267 3.87 -7.91 29.97
CA VAL A 267 3.48 -8.03 31.39
C VAL A 267 1.96 -8.05 31.52
N ARG A 268 1.40 -9.21 31.86
CA ARG A 268 -0.04 -9.49 31.86
C ARG A 268 -0.91 -8.42 32.54
N ASP A 269 -0.56 -8.03 33.76
CA ASP A 269 -1.36 -7.08 34.55
C ASP A 269 -1.26 -5.62 34.05
N GLN A 270 -0.37 -5.35 33.10
CA GLN A 270 -0.18 -4.05 32.44
C GLN A 270 -0.79 -4.01 31.03
N GLN A 271 -1.32 -5.15 30.54
CA GLN A 271 -1.81 -5.24 29.17
C GLN A 271 -3.04 -4.35 28.93
N LYS A 272 -2.95 -3.55 27.87
CA LYS A 272 -3.98 -2.65 27.38
C LYS A 272 -4.05 -2.72 25.87
N PHE A 273 -5.16 -2.26 25.30
CA PHE A 273 -5.39 -2.31 23.88
C PHE A 273 -6.08 -1.06 23.38
N VAL A 274 -5.94 -0.80 22.08
CA VAL A 274 -6.65 0.26 21.36
C VAL A 274 -7.12 -0.29 20.02
N PHE A 275 -8.37 -0.01 19.64
CA PHE A 275 -8.85 -0.19 18.29
C PHE A 275 -9.14 1.15 17.64
N GLY A 276 -8.65 1.32 16.41
CA GLY A 276 -9.01 2.46 15.58
C GLY A 276 -10.52 2.55 15.38
N GLY A 277 -11.13 3.68 15.68
CA GLY A 277 -12.57 3.88 15.53
C GLY A 277 -12.94 4.95 14.50
N SER A 278 -14.24 5.03 14.17
CA SER A 278 -14.69 5.93 13.10
C SER A 278 -14.75 7.41 13.49
N ARG A 279 -14.86 7.71 14.78
CA ARG A 279 -14.83 9.08 15.32
C ARG A 279 -13.75 9.20 16.41
N GLU A 280 -13.81 8.28 17.36
CA GLU A 280 -12.86 8.15 18.46
C GLU A 280 -12.35 6.71 18.51
N ASP A 281 -11.14 6.55 19.05
CA ASP A 281 -10.52 5.25 19.25
C ASP A 281 -11.15 4.54 20.45
N HIS A 282 -11.20 3.21 20.36
CA HIS A 282 -11.76 2.35 21.40
C HIS A 282 -10.62 1.75 22.21
N GLN A 283 -10.33 2.35 23.35
CA GLN A 283 -9.26 1.94 24.26
C GLN A 283 -9.82 1.19 25.46
N GLY A 284 -9.06 0.24 25.99
CA GLY A 284 -9.45 -0.51 27.18
C GLY A 284 -8.32 -1.29 27.82
N ASN A 285 -8.63 -1.88 28.96
CA ASN A 285 -7.86 -2.95 29.58
C ASN A 285 -8.76 -4.19 29.63
N PHE A 286 -8.16 -5.35 29.87
CA PHE A 286 -8.91 -6.61 29.88
C PHE A 286 -9.81 -6.77 31.12
N ALA A 287 -9.49 -6.10 32.24
CA ALA A 287 -10.17 -6.27 33.53
C ALA A 287 -10.48 -7.76 33.83
N ASP A 288 -11.75 -8.11 34.08
CA ASP A 288 -12.20 -9.48 34.31
C ASP A 288 -12.46 -10.29 33.01
N LYS A 289 -12.32 -9.66 31.83
CA LYS A 289 -12.49 -10.32 30.52
C LYS A 289 -11.15 -10.86 30.03
N SER A 290 -11.20 -11.83 29.13
CA SER A 290 -10.00 -12.45 28.54
C SER A 290 -9.63 -11.92 27.16
N PHE A 291 -10.53 -11.16 26.50
CA PHE A 291 -10.33 -10.69 25.14
C PHE A 291 -11.10 -9.41 24.84
N ALA A 292 -10.71 -8.72 23.76
CA ALA A 292 -11.49 -7.68 23.09
C ALA A 292 -11.38 -7.85 21.58
N SER A 293 -12.40 -7.48 20.82
CA SER A 293 -12.38 -7.62 19.36
C SER A 293 -13.12 -6.50 18.64
N LEU A 294 -12.63 -6.14 17.45
CA LEU A 294 -13.30 -5.30 16.47
C LEU A 294 -13.57 -6.12 15.21
N TYR A 295 -14.84 -6.24 14.80
CA TYR A 295 -15.25 -6.99 13.62
C TYR A 295 -16.00 -6.10 12.62
N GLN A 296 -15.40 -5.84 11.46
CA GLN A 296 -16.09 -5.25 10.32
C GLN A 296 -16.85 -6.34 9.56
N LYS A 297 -18.16 -6.41 9.79
CA LYS A 297 -19.02 -7.44 9.19
C LYS A 297 -19.42 -7.12 7.75
N ASN A 298 -19.76 -5.86 7.49
CA ASN A 298 -20.17 -5.33 6.20
C ASN A 298 -19.54 -3.96 5.97
N SER A 299 -19.78 -3.30 4.85
CA SER A 299 -19.25 -1.96 4.57
C SER A 299 -19.79 -0.90 5.55
N ASP A 300 -21.01 -1.07 6.09
CA ASP A 300 -21.71 -0.07 6.88
C ASP A 300 -21.29 0.02 8.35
N GLN A 301 -21.06 -1.11 9.02
CA GLN A 301 -20.86 -1.14 10.46
C GLN A 301 -19.81 -2.16 10.92
N TYR A 302 -19.13 -1.81 12.02
CA TYR A 302 -18.29 -2.71 12.79
C TYR A 302 -18.88 -2.97 14.17
N LEU A 303 -18.53 -4.12 14.74
CA LEU A 303 -18.97 -4.59 16.05
C LEU A 303 -17.78 -4.65 17.00
N LEU A 304 -18.02 -4.33 18.28
CA LEU A 304 -17.07 -4.49 19.37
C LEU A 304 -17.59 -5.58 20.32
N SER A 305 -16.69 -6.42 20.83
CA SER A 305 -17.03 -7.52 21.75
C SER A 305 -15.90 -7.82 22.73
N GLY A 306 -16.22 -8.47 23.86
CA GLY A 306 -15.26 -8.81 24.90
C GLY A 306 -15.19 -7.75 26.01
N ALA A 307 -14.00 -7.20 26.26
CA ALA A 307 -13.79 -6.08 27.19
C ALA A 307 -14.36 -4.74 26.68
N LEU A 308 -14.73 -4.68 25.39
CA LEU A 308 -15.55 -3.63 24.81
C LEU A 308 -16.86 -4.24 24.32
N GLU A 309 -17.94 -3.46 24.34
CA GLU A 309 -19.22 -3.86 23.75
C GLU A 309 -19.82 -2.69 22.98
N GLY A 310 -20.33 -2.94 21.77
CA GLY A 310 -21.01 -1.92 20.99
C GLY A 310 -20.88 -2.11 19.49
N ARG A 311 -21.20 -1.03 18.76
CA ARG A 311 -21.06 -0.96 17.31
C ARG A 311 -20.67 0.45 16.88
N GLY A 312 -20.04 0.57 15.74
CA GLY A 312 -19.78 1.85 15.08
C GLY A 312 -20.08 1.79 13.58
N VAL A 313 -20.07 2.95 12.95
CA VAL A 313 -20.37 3.12 11.52
C VAL A 313 -19.08 3.31 10.71
N ALA A 314 -19.07 2.86 9.46
CA ALA A 314 -17.95 2.96 8.54
C ALA A 314 -18.35 3.68 7.24
N LYS A 315 -19.10 3.03 6.32
CA LYS A 315 -19.44 3.57 4.99
C LYS A 315 -20.00 4.99 5.01
N SER A 316 -20.86 5.36 5.97
CA SER A 316 -21.45 6.70 6.04
C SER A 316 -20.51 7.79 6.54
N VAL A 317 -19.38 7.43 7.18
CA VAL A 317 -18.38 8.36 7.72
C VAL A 317 -17.09 8.36 6.91
N LYS A 318 -16.80 7.27 6.18
CA LYS A 318 -15.53 7.04 5.46
C LYS A 318 -14.29 7.24 6.36
N PRO A 319 -14.22 6.58 7.53
CA PRO A 319 -13.17 6.86 8.50
C PRO A 319 -11.79 6.41 7.98
N ILE A 320 -10.81 7.32 8.06
CA ILE A 320 -9.40 7.00 7.85
C ILE A 320 -8.77 6.29 9.05
N ASN A 321 -9.31 6.51 10.24
CA ASN A 321 -8.72 6.04 11.49
C ASN A 321 -9.20 4.62 11.89
N LEU A 322 -10.19 4.07 11.19
CA LEU A 322 -10.65 2.71 11.40
C LEU A 322 -9.73 1.72 10.68
N GLY A 323 -9.47 0.56 11.30
CA GLY A 323 -8.73 -0.52 10.64
C GLY A 323 -7.34 -0.82 11.19
N TRP A 324 -7.09 -0.43 12.44
CA TRP A 324 -5.89 -0.81 13.18
C TRP A 324 -6.23 -1.25 14.60
N ALA A 325 -5.32 -2.01 15.20
CA ALA A 325 -5.36 -2.44 16.59
C ALA A 325 -3.98 -2.35 17.22
N ASP A 326 -3.92 -2.00 18.49
CA ASP A 326 -2.73 -2.05 19.34
C ASP A 326 -2.94 -3.00 20.52
N LEU A 327 -1.88 -3.74 20.86
CA LEU A 327 -1.76 -4.47 22.11
C LEU A 327 -0.39 -4.16 22.72
N SER A 328 -0.40 -3.64 23.95
CA SER A 328 0.80 -3.12 24.61
C SER A 328 0.74 -3.32 26.13
N ASP A 329 1.90 -3.25 26.77
CA ASP A 329 2.05 -3.01 28.21
C ASP A 329 2.59 -1.60 28.47
N ASP A 330 3.24 -1.36 29.61
CA ASP A 330 3.81 -0.05 29.93
C ASP A 330 5.18 0.21 29.29
N GLN A 331 5.84 -0.81 28.74
CA GLN A 331 7.15 -0.66 28.09
C GLN A 331 7.08 -0.84 26.58
N HIS A 332 6.32 -1.83 26.09
CA HIS A 332 6.36 -2.28 24.70
C HIS A 332 4.98 -2.61 24.15
N GLY A 333 4.87 -2.64 22.83
CA GLY A 333 3.65 -3.07 22.15
C GLY A 333 3.83 -3.29 20.66
N LEU A 334 2.76 -3.79 20.06
CA LEU A 334 2.61 -3.92 18.61
C LEU A 334 1.27 -3.37 18.20
N ALA A 335 1.32 -2.40 17.29
CA ALA A 335 0.16 -1.96 16.54
C ALA A 335 0.18 -2.50 15.11
N ILE A 336 -0.95 -3.00 14.64
CA ILE A 336 -1.15 -3.51 13.28
C ILE A 336 -2.21 -2.66 12.60
N SER A 337 -1.90 -2.09 11.43
CA SER A 337 -2.88 -1.40 10.57
C SER A 337 -3.09 -2.16 9.26
N THR A 338 -4.32 -2.19 8.78
CA THR A 338 -4.73 -2.79 7.50
C THR A 338 -5.22 -1.68 6.59
N LYS A 339 -4.60 -1.52 5.42
CA LYS A 339 -5.07 -0.56 4.42
C LYS A 339 -6.45 -0.97 3.91
N TRP A 340 -7.35 0.00 3.78
CA TRP A 340 -8.72 -0.22 3.28
C TRP A 340 -9.52 -1.24 4.11
N PHE A 341 -9.33 -1.28 5.43
CA PHE A 341 -9.91 -2.30 6.31
C PHE A 341 -11.43 -2.46 6.16
N TRP A 342 -12.18 -1.36 6.21
CA TRP A 342 -13.64 -1.44 6.14
C TRP A 342 -14.14 -1.58 4.70
N GLN A 343 -13.40 -1.05 3.73
CA GLN A 343 -13.69 -1.21 2.32
C GLN A 343 -13.48 -2.66 1.85
N LEU A 344 -12.51 -3.37 2.43
CA LEU A 344 -12.19 -4.78 2.15
C LEU A 344 -12.83 -5.73 3.16
N TYR A 345 -13.99 -5.39 3.71
CA TYR A 345 -14.75 -6.27 4.61
C TYR A 345 -15.00 -7.64 3.94
N PRO A 346 -15.22 -8.71 4.73
CA PRO A 346 -15.16 -8.76 6.19
C PRO A 346 -13.72 -8.82 6.72
N LYS A 347 -13.44 -8.16 7.86
CA LYS A 347 -12.16 -8.22 8.59
C LYS A 347 -12.34 -8.07 10.09
N ALA A 348 -11.41 -8.62 10.87
CA ALA A 348 -11.46 -8.47 12.32
C ALA A 348 -10.08 -8.33 12.97
N TYR A 349 -10.05 -7.61 14.09
CA TYR A 349 -8.97 -7.67 15.07
C TYR A 349 -9.49 -8.32 16.35
N GLU A 350 -8.65 -9.09 17.02
CA GLU A 350 -8.91 -9.69 18.33
C GLU A 350 -7.63 -9.61 19.13
N VAL A 351 -7.72 -9.15 20.38
CA VAL A 351 -6.62 -9.13 21.34
C VAL A 351 -7.03 -9.93 22.57
N THR A 352 -6.08 -10.63 23.19
CA THR A 352 -6.31 -11.45 24.39
C THR A 352 -5.35 -11.10 25.51
N ASN A 353 -5.80 -11.28 26.76
CA ASN A 353 -5.02 -11.01 27.99
C ASN A 353 -3.91 -12.06 28.26
N ASP A 354 -3.37 -12.65 27.20
CA ASP A 354 -2.21 -13.52 27.20
C ASP A 354 -1.09 -12.97 26.29
N GLY A 355 -1.24 -11.73 25.82
CA GLY A 355 -0.31 -11.06 24.91
C GLY A 355 -0.55 -11.32 23.43
N THR A 356 -1.64 -11.99 23.03
CA THR A 356 -1.89 -12.29 21.61
C THR A 356 -2.73 -11.20 20.93
N ILE A 357 -2.25 -10.71 19.78
CA ILE A 357 -3.00 -9.90 18.81
C ILE A 357 -3.23 -10.73 17.54
N THR A 358 -4.47 -10.78 17.06
CA THR A 358 -4.89 -11.50 15.87
C THR A 358 -5.54 -10.56 14.88
N LEU A 359 -5.04 -10.52 13.65
CA LEU A 359 -5.70 -9.94 12.48
C LEU A 359 -6.32 -11.06 11.64
N ARG A 360 -7.64 -11.02 11.46
CA ARG A 360 -8.37 -11.92 10.55
C ARG A 360 -8.61 -11.21 9.23
N LEU A 361 -7.85 -11.64 8.21
CA LEU A 361 -7.99 -11.16 6.83
C LEU A 361 -9.28 -11.69 6.19
N PHE A 362 -9.64 -12.92 6.57
CA PHE A 362 -10.90 -13.61 6.30
C PHE A 362 -11.41 -14.16 7.65
N PRO A 363 -12.35 -13.50 8.34
CA PRO A 363 -12.76 -13.90 9.67
C PRO A 363 -13.74 -15.08 9.67
N LYS A 364 -13.51 -16.07 10.54
CA LYS A 364 -14.43 -17.21 10.80
C LYS A 364 -15.88 -16.84 11.10
N GLN A 365 -16.14 -15.62 11.57
CA GLN A 365 -17.49 -15.11 11.85
C GLN A 365 -18.25 -14.67 10.58
N ALA A 366 -17.55 -14.53 9.45
CA ALA A 366 -18.16 -14.21 8.17
C ALA A 366 -18.53 -15.48 7.40
N PRO A 367 -19.43 -15.38 6.41
CA PRO A 367 -19.59 -16.44 5.41
C PRO A 367 -18.24 -16.78 4.78
N ALA A 368 -18.00 -18.07 4.58
CA ALA A 368 -16.79 -18.54 3.92
C ALA A 368 -16.64 -17.92 2.54
N GLN A 369 -15.41 -17.56 2.19
CA GLN A 369 -15.08 -16.96 0.91
C GLN A 369 -14.61 -18.03 -0.06
N SER A 370 -14.91 -17.86 -1.34
CA SER A 370 -14.45 -18.72 -2.41
C SER A 370 -13.47 -17.96 -3.29
N ILE A 371 -12.25 -18.47 -3.44
CA ILE A 371 -11.23 -17.88 -4.30
C ILE A 371 -11.19 -18.69 -5.60
N ALA A 372 -11.57 -18.08 -6.72
CA ALA A 372 -11.52 -18.74 -8.03
C ALA A 372 -10.09 -19.16 -8.41
N LEU A 373 -9.95 -20.20 -9.24
CA LEU A 373 -8.65 -20.58 -9.80
C LEU A 373 -7.98 -19.38 -10.48
N GLY A 374 -6.70 -19.16 -10.20
CA GLY A 374 -5.89 -18.06 -10.73
C GLY A 374 -6.12 -16.72 -10.05
N ALA A 375 -7.06 -16.61 -9.11
CA ALA A 375 -7.33 -15.35 -8.44
C ALA A 375 -6.29 -15.11 -7.35
N ALA A 376 -5.95 -13.84 -7.14
CA ALA A 376 -5.13 -13.43 -6.02
C ALA A 376 -5.87 -12.41 -5.15
N LYS A 377 -5.37 -12.22 -3.93
CA LYS A 377 -5.70 -11.04 -3.15
C LYS A 377 -4.53 -10.59 -2.30
N THR A 378 -4.17 -9.32 -2.44
CA THR A 378 -3.15 -8.65 -1.65
C THR A 378 -3.79 -7.88 -0.51
N HIS A 379 -3.22 -8.04 0.68
CA HIS A 379 -3.51 -7.23 1.86
C HIS A 379 -2.27 -6.39 2.20
N GLU A 380 -2.42 -5.07 2.21
CA GLU A 380 -1.37 -4.14 2.64
C GLU A 380 -1.50 -3.88 4.14
N LEU A 381 -0.48 -4.30 4.89
CA LEU A 381 -0.42 -4.24 6.34
C LEU A 381 0.78 -3.40 6.80
N LEU A 382 0.66 -2.79 7.97
CA LEU A 382 1.75 -2.11 8.66
C LEU A 382 1.84 -2.66 10.08
N PHE A 383 3.01 -3.17 10.46
CA PHE A 383 3.34 -3.62 11.81
C PHE A 383 4.23 -2.57 12.44
N TYR A 384 3.80 -1.93 13.51
CA TYR A 384 4.57 -0.95 14.26
C TYR A 384 4.89 -1.52 15.63
N PHE A 385 6.12 -2.01 15.77
CA PHE A 385 6.67 -2.39 17.05
C PHE A 385 7.17 -1.14 17.76
N HIS A 386 6.67 -0.87 18.96
CA HIS A 386 6.95 0.38 19.65
C HIS A 386 7.30 0.16 21.12
N GLY A 387 8.01 1.12 21.67
CA GLY A 387 8.18 1.28 23.11
C GLY A 387 7.24 2.36 23.65
N LYS A 388 7.43 2.69 24.93
CA LYS A 388 6.61 3.67 25.64
C LYS A 388 6.72 5.10 25.10
N ARG A 389 7.87 5.49 24.52
CA ARG A 389 8.09 6.87 24.05
C ARG A 389 7.23 7.15 22.83
N ASP A 390 7.27 6.26 21.85
CA ASP A 390 6.53 6.46 20.60
C ASP A 390 5.01 6.30 20.83
N PHE A 391 4.60 5.45 21.78
CA PHE A 391 3.19 5.36 22.20
C PHE A 391 2.71 6.66 22.88
N ALA A 392 3.44 7.14 23.90
CA ALA A 392 3.04 8.32 24.69
C ALA A 392 3.02 9.62 23.86
N SER A 393 3.85 9.72 22.82
CA SER A 393 3.87 10.87 21.91
C SER A 393 2.70 10.91 20.92
N GLY A 394 1.90 9.84 20.81
CA GLY A 394 0.87 9.69 19.79
C GLY A 394 1.42 9.30 18.41
N GLN A 395 2.73 9.08 18.29
CA GLN A 395 3.40 8.77 17.02
C GLN A 395 2.94 7.42 16.45
N VAL A 396 2.62 6.44 17.29
CA VAL A 396 2.04 5.16 16.86
C VAL A 396 0.79 5.41 16.02
N ARG A 397 -0.20 6.08 16.58
CA ARG A 397 -1.44 6.44 15.89
C ARG A 397 -1.19 7.22 14.60
N ASN A 398 -0.31 8.23 14.64
CA ASN A 398 0.03 9.01 13.44
C ASN A 398 0.58 8.14 12.31
N VAL A 399 1.51 7.22 12.60
CA VAL A 399 2.05 6.34 11.54
C VAL A 399 0.98 5.41 10.98
N LEU A 400 0.10 4.85 11.81
CA LEU A 400 -0.99 3.95 11.37
C LEU A 400 -2.04 4.68 10.52
N VAL A 401 -2.47 5.87 10.93
CA VAL A 401 -3.37 6.73 10.11
C VAL A 401 -2.65 7.16 8.83
N GLY A 402 -1.37 7.50 8.96
CA GLY A 402 -0.55 7.93 7.85
C GLY A 402 -0.31 6.86 6.79
N PHE A 403 -0.37 5.59 7.17
CA PHE A 403 -0.31 4.46 6.25
C PHE A 403 -1.54 4.39 5.32
N GLN A 404 -2.70 4.88 5.76
CA GLN A 404 -3.92 4.93 4.94
C GLN A 404 -3.87 6.01 3.85
N LYS A 405 -3.03 7.03 4.04
CA LYS A 405 -2.82 8.14 3.11
C LYS A 405 -1.32 8.38 2.91
N PRO A 406 -0.68 7.61 2.00
CA PRO A 406 0.73 7.81 1.67
C PRO A 406 0.97 9.23 1.11
N ILE A 407 2.21 9.69 1.25
CA ILE A 407 2.66 10.98 0.74
C ILE A 407 3.68 10.76 -0.38
N TYR A 408 3.65 11.64 -1.39
CA TYR A 408 4.46 11.53 -2.60
C TYR A 408 5.29 12.80 -2.83
N GLY A 409 6.54 12.64 -3.26
CA GLY A 409 7.37 13.74 -3.75
C GLY A 409 7.13 13.94 -5.25
N LEU A 410 6.26 14.90 -5.59
CA LEU A 410 5.77 15.06 -6.96
C LEU A 410 6.37 16.27 -7.66
N ALA A 411 6.75 16.11 -8.92
CA ALA A 411 7.05 17.25 -9.79
C ALA A 411 5.75 17.96 -10.24
N SER A 412 5.87 19.09 -10.93
CA SER A 412 4.70 19.75 -11.50
C SER A 412 4.14 18.95 -12.70
N PRO A 413 2.84 19.09 -13.02
CA PRO A 413 2.27 18.54 -14.26
C PRO A 413 3.07 18.91 -15.51
N ARG A 414 3.52 20.18 -15.59
CA ARG A 414 4.39 20.67 -16.67
C ARG A 414 5.69 19.85 -16.78
N TRP A 415 6.31 19.47 -15.66
CA TRP A 415 7.53 18.67 -15.69
C TRP A 415 7.29 17.28 -16.28
N TYR A 416 6.25 16.59 -15.82
CA TYR A 416 5.88 15.25 -16.32
C TYR A 416 5.51 15.27 -17.81
N CYS A 417 4.74 16.26 -18.23
CA CYS A 417 4.12 16.34 -19.55
C CYS A 417 5.01 17.04 -20.60
N HIS A 418 5.44 18.25 -20.30
CA HIS A 418 6.08 19.16 -21.26
C HIS A 418 7.60 19.09 -21.20
N ASP A 419 8.18 19.33 -20.01
CA ASP A 419 9.62 19.57 -19.90
C ASP A 419 10.44 18.29 -20.15
N THR A 420 9.87 17.13 -19.84
CA THR A 420 10.54 15.82 -20.04
C THR A 420 10.02 15.03 -21.23
N GLN A 421 8.74 15.19 -21.59
CA GLN A 421 8.02 14.39 -22.60
C GLN A 421 8.13 12.87 -22.38
N ALA A 422 8.41 12.42 -21.15
CA ALA A 422 8.60 11.00 -20.83
C ALA A 422 7.29 10.20 -20.87
N LEU A 423 6.15 10.88 -20.80
CA LEU A 423 4.81 10.32 -20.99
C LEU A 423 4.31 10.49 -22.44
N GLY A 424 5.21 10.71 -23.40
CA GLY A 424 4.87 11.04 -24.77
C GLY A 424 4.33 12.47 -24.91
N ARG A 425 3.50 12.70 -25.93
CA ARG A 425 2.93 14.03 -26.24
C ARG A 425 1.66 14.29 -25.42
N LEU A 426 1.72 14.06 -24.12
CA LEU A 426 0.63 14.37 -23.20
C LEU A 426 0.77 15.85 -22.75
N PRO A 427 -0.14 16.75 -23.11
CA PRO A 427 -0.10 18.14 -22.62
C PRO A 427 -0.67 18.25 -21.21
N GLU A 428 -0.02 19.02 -20.34
CA GLU A 428 -0.54 19.42 -19.03
C GLU A 428 -1.77 20.32 -19.14
N SER A 429 -2.65 20.30 -18.14
CA SER A 429 -3.78 21.23 -18.03
C SER A 429 -3.30 22.60 -17.55
N SER A 430 -2.90 23.44 -18.49
CA SER A 430 -2.54 24.84 -18.24
C SER A 430 -2.85 25.73 -19.44
N GLU A 431 -3.17 26.99 -19.20
CA GLU A 431 -3.44 27.96 -20.28
C GLU A 431 -2.26 28.07 -21.26
N SER A 432 -1.03 28.00 -20.75
CA SER A 432 0.19 28.07 -21.57
C SER A 432 0.45 26.85 -22.45
N ALA A 433 -0.19 25.71 -22.17
CA ALA A 433 0.00 24.47 -22.95
C ALA A 433 -0.87 24.39 -24.21
N TYR A 434 -1.88 25.28 -24.33
CA TYR A 434 -2.85 25.25 -25.41
C TYR A 434 -2.93 26.60 -26.12
N LYS A 435 -3.46 26.60 -27.35
CA LYS A 435 -3.83 27.86 -27.98
C LYS A 435 -4.97 28.52 -27.18
N PRO A 436 -4.97 29.85 -27.00
CA PRO A 436 -5.98 30.53 -26.18
C PRO A 436 -7.43 30.19 -26.55
N GLU A 437 -7.73 29.99 -27.83
CA GLU A 437 -9.07 29.61 -28.30
C GLU A 437 -9.53 28.21 -27.86
N TYR A 438 -8.61 27.32 -27.49
CA TYR A 438 -8.91 25.96 -27.04
C TYR A 438 -8.86 25.80 -25.52
N TRP A 439 -8.27 26.74 -24.78
CA TRP A 439 -8.18 26.64 -23.32
C TRP A 439 -9.56 26.45 -22.63
N PRO A 440 -10.63 27.17 -23.01
CA PRO A 440 -11.96 26.92 -22.42
C PRO A 440 -12.50 25.51 -22.68
N LEU A 441 -12.10 24.85 -23.78
CA LEU A 441 -12.50 23.47 -24.07
C LEU A 441 -11.77 22.48 -23.15
N VAL A 442 -10.49 22.72 -22.88
CA VAL A 442 -9.70 21.88 -21.96
C VAL A 442 -10.24 21.95 -20.54
N GLN A 443 -10.57 23.15 -20.06
CA GLN A 443 -11.20 23.31 -18.74
C GLN A 443 -12.49 22.51 -18.63
N LYS A 444 -13.37 22.59 -19.64
CA LYS A 444 -14.62 21.80 -19.69
C LYS A 444 -14.36 20.30 -19.73
N TYR A 445 -13.31 19.87 -20.41
CA TYR A 445 -12.92 18.46 -20.47
C TYR A 445 -12.44 17.95 -19.10
N ASP A 446 -11.56 18.68 -18.42
CA ASP A 446 -11.07 18.28 -17.10
C ASP A 446 -12.20 18.32 -16.05
N GLU A 447 -13.08 19.33 -16.10
CA GLU A 447 -14.30 19.36 -15.27
C GLU A 447 -15.21 18.15 -15.54
N TRP A 448 -15.37 17.75 -16.80
CA TRP A 448 -16.13 16.57 -17.15
C TRP A 448 -15.47 15.29 -16.63
N LEU A 449 -14.15 15.13 -16.72
CA LEU A 449 -13.44 13.99 -16.15
C LEU A 449 -13.60 13.92 -14.63
N VAL A 450 -13.49 15.06 -13.92
CA VAL A 450 -13.72 15.13 -12.48
C VAL A 450 -15.14 14.69 -12.13
N ARG A 451 -16.16 15.21 -12.84
CA ARG A 451 -17.55 14.80 -12.62
C ARG A 451 -17.78 13.32 -12.91
N SER A 452 -17.19 12.79 -13.98
CA SER A 452 -17.32 11.38 -14.37
C SER A 452 -16.67 10.45 -13.34
N ARG A 453 -15.43 10.74 -12.91
CA ARG A 453 -14.77 10.01 -11.82
C ARG A 453 -15.62 10.02 -10.56
N ASP A 454 -16.10 11.18 -10.16
CA ASP A 454 -16.88 11.32 -8.93
C ASP A 454 -18.24 10.59 -9.02
N ALA A 455 -18.85 10.56 -10.19
CA ALA A 455 -20.08 9.79 -10.44
C ALA A 455 -19.84 8.28 -10.37
N VAL A 456 -18.72 7.78 -10.91
CA VAL A 456 -18.32 6.37 -10.78
C VAL A 456 -18.07 6.02 -9.31
N VAL A 457 -17.25 6.80 -8.61
CA VAL A 457 -16.94 6.56 -7.18
C VAL A 457 -18.20 6.62 -6.30
N ALA A 458 -19.17 7.47 -6.64
CA ALA A 458 -20.43 7.55 -5.89
C ALA A 458 -21.32 6.31 -6.04
N ARG A 459 -21.14 5.50 -7.11
CA ARG A 459 -21.86 4.23 -7.27
C ARG A 459 -21.47 3.19 -6.24
N ARG A 460 -20.27 3.30 -5.64
CA ARG A 460 -19.82 2.37 -4.60
C ARG A 460 -20.74 2.28 -3.39
N ASP A 461 -21.47 3.35 -3.11
CA ASP A 461 -22.41 3.40 -2.00
C ASP A 461 -23.81 2.91 -2.38
N GLN A 462 -24.06 2.61 -3.66
CA GLN A 462 -25.30 2.03 -4.13
C GLN A 462 -25.37 0.56 -3.77
N VAL A 463 -26.57 0.13 -3.39
CA VAL A 463 -26.86 -1.24 -3.02
C VAL A 463 -27.60 -1.90 -4.17
N TYR A 464 -27.02 -2.97 -4.69
CA TYR A 464 -27.54 -3.79 -5.76
C TYR A 464 -28.10 -5.09 -5.19
N ARG A 465 -29.17 -5.59 -5.80
CA ARG A 465 -29.83 -6.82 -5.39
C ARG A 465 -29.90 -7.78 -6.56
N SER A 466 -29.44 -9.00 -6.34
CA SER A 466 -29.62 -10.11 -7.28
C SER A 466 -29.74 -11.40 -6.48
N ALA A 467 -30.77 -12.20 -6.79
CA ALA A 467 -31.15 -13.37 -5.98
C ALA A 467 -31.30 -13.00 -4.49
N ASP A 468 -30.71 -13.80 -3.60
CA ASP A 468 -30.66 -13.57 -2.15
C ASP A 468 -29.46 -12.68 -1.71
N GLN A 469 -28.76 -12.04 -2.66
CA GLN A 469 -27.60 -11.19 -2.36
C GLN A 469 -27.95 -9.70 -2.40
N GLU A 470 -27.56 -9.00 -1.34
CA GLU A 470 -27.53 -7.54 -1.28
C GLU A 470 -26.06 -7.11 -1.15
N LEU A 471 -25.54 -6.46 -2.19
CA LEU A 471 -24.13 -6.11 -2.31
C LEU A 471 -23.96 -4.67 -2.74
N ASP A 472 -22.86 -4.06 -2.32
CA ASP A 472 -22.33 -2.81 -2.83
C ASP A 472 -20.94 -3.05 -3.46
N GLU A 473 -20.29 -2.00 -3.96
CA GLU A 473 -18.97 -2.13 -4.61
C GLU A 473 -17.80 -2.17 -3.58
N TYR A 474 -18.11 -2.42 -2.31
CA TYR A 474 -17.13 -2.74 -1.29
C TYR A 474 -17.09 -4.26 -1.07
N GLY A 475 -16.01 -4.72 -0.44
CA GLY A 475 -15.79 -6.13 -0.13
C GLY A 475 -14.39 -6.56 -0.54
N VAL A 476 -13.92 -7.64 0.09
CA VAL A 476 -12.54 -8.11 -0.08
C VAL A 476 -12.17 -8.39 -1.54
N PHE A 477 -13.09 -8.88 -2.37
CA PHE A 477 -12.86 -9.09 -3.80
C PHE A 477 -13.44 -7.99 -4.69
N ASN A 478 -14.31 -7.11 -4.17
CA ASN A 478 -15.07 -6.16 -5.00
C ASN A 478 -14.44 -4.77 -5.03
N PHE A 479 -13.91 -4.31 -3.88
CA PHE A 479 -13.45 -2.93 -3.74
C PHE A 479 -12.32 -2.60 -4.73
N GLY A 480 -12.56 -1.55 -5.51
CA GLY A 480 -11.69 -1.06 -6.57
C GLY A 480 -12.32 -1.16 -7.95
N ASP A 481 -13.29 -2.05 -8.14
CA ASP A 481 -14.07 -2.20 -9.38
C ASP A 481 -15.47 -1.57 -9.28
N ALA A 482 -16.25 -1.66 -10.36
CA ALA A 482 -17.62 -1.18 -10.45
C ALA A 482 -18.57 -2.24 -11.02
N ILE A 483 -19.86 -2.13 -10.67
CA ILE A 483 -20.90 -3.00 -11.23
C ILE A 483 -21.34 -2.45 -12.58
N HIS A 484 -21.15 -3.26 -13.62
CA HIS A 484 -21.55 -2.96 -15.00
C HIS A 484 -23.07 -3.11 -15.18
N ARG A 485 -23.62 -4.27 -14.77
CA ARG A 485 -25.06 -4.57 -14.91
C ARG A 485 -25.53 -5.62 -13.91
N VAL A 486 -26.84 -5.64 -13.66
CA VAL A 486 -27.54 -6.66 -12.88
C VAL A 486 -28.46 -7.46 -13.80
N LYS A 487 -28.28 -8.78 -13.85
CA LYS A 487 -29.24 -9.69 -14.48
C LYS A 487 -30.12 -10.32 -13.41
N GLU A 488 -31.43 -10.12 -13.52
CA GLU A 488 -32.40 -10.62 -12.55
C GLU A 488 -32.71 -12.11 -12.72
N GLU A 489 -33.00 -12.79 -11.61
CA GLU A 489 -33.45 -14.18 -11.62
C GLU A 489 -34.72 -14.38 -12.46
N GLY A 490 -34.76 -15.50 -13.19
CA GLY A 490 -35.89 -15.86 -14.06
C GLY A 490 -36.02 -15.03 -15.35
N LYS A 491 -35.17 -14.01 -15.55
CA LYS A 491 -35.16 -13.17 -16.77
C LYS A 491 -33.96 -13.41 -17.69
N ALA A 492 -32.94 -14.12 -17.24
CA ALA A 492 -31.74 -14.47 -18.02
C ALA A 492 -31.26 -15.89 -17.71
N SER A 493 -30.41 -16.44 -18.58
CA SER A 493 -29.83 -17.78 -18.40
C SER A 493 -28.81 -17.84 -17.26
N ASN A 494 -28.25 -16.69 -16.87
CA ASN A 494 -27.20 -16.49 -15.87
C ASN A 494 -27.42 -15.23 -15.02
N PRO A 495 -28.43 -15.22 -14.13
CA PRO A 495 -28.67 -14.09 -13.24
C PRO A 495 -27.48 -13.83 -12.32
N GLY A 496 -27.28 -12.56 -11.95
CA GLY A 496 -26.23 -12.14 -11.04
C GLY A 496 -25.73 -10.72 -11.27
N LEU A 497 -24.64 -10.38 -10.58
CA LEU A 497 -23.94 -9.11 -10.71
C LEU A 497 -22.76 -9.26 -11.66
N PHE A 498 -22.76 -8.45 -12.71
CA PHE A 498 -21.68 -8.36 -13.67
C PHE A 498 -20.83 -7.14 -13.34
N TRP A 499 -19.53 -7.37 -13.26
CA TRP A 499 -18.52 -6.41 -12.89
C TRP A 499 -17.77 -5.93 -14.13
N GLU A 500 -17.27 -4.70 -14.09
CA GLU A 500 -16.57 -4.08 -15.23
C GLU A 500 -15.28 -4.83 -15.58
N ASN A 501 -14.52 -5.34 -14.60
CA ASN A 501 -13.26 -6.07 -14.86
C ASN A 501 -12.32 -5.31 -15.82
N LEU A 502 -12.04 -4.03 -15.51
CA LEU A 502 -11.23 -3.11 -16.33
C LEU A 502 -11.84 -2.72 -17.69
N ASP A 503 -13.16 -2.80 -17.89
CA ASP A 503 -13.74 -2.29 -19.12
C ASP A 503 -13.35 -0.81 -19.32
N TYR A 504 -12.82 -0.49 -20.51
CA TYR A 504 -12.31 0.82 -20.91
C TYR A 504 -11.16 1.43 -20.07
N ASP A 505 -10.33 0.63 -19.40
CA ASP A 505 -9.06 1.07 -18.76
C ASP A 505 -9.21 2.24 -17.77
N PHE A 506 -10.24 2.22 -16.93
CA PHE A 506 -10.53 3.28 -15.94
C PHE A 506 -9.31 3.80 -15.16
N PRO A 507 -8.43 2.96 -14.55
CA PRO A 507 -7.25 3.46 -13.84
C PRO A 507 -6.27 4.21 -14.76
N HIS A 508 -6.14 3.81 -16.04
CA HIS A 508 -5.27 4.50 -17.00
C HIS A 508 -5.74 5.93 -17.23
N VAL A 509 -7.04 6.12 -17.45
CA VAL A 509 -7.66 7.46 -17.62
C VAL A 509 -7.38 8.35 -16.41
N LEU A 510 -7.45 7.78 -15.20
CA LEU A 510 -7.19 8.52 -13.97
C LEU A 510 -5.71 8.89 -13.79
N TYR A 511 -4.77 8.03 -14.18
CA TYR A 511 -3.34 8.39 -14.20
C TYR A 511 -3.06 9.52 -15.19
N LEU A 512 -3.63 9.47 -16.39
CA LEU A 512 -3.49 10.56 -17.36
C LEU A 512 -4.04 11.87 -16.79
N HIS A 513 -5.21 11.84 -16.16
CA HIS A 513 -5.77 13.01 -15.50
C HIS A 513 -4.87 13.55 -14.38
N PHE A 514 -4.32 12.67 -13.53
CA PHE A 514 -3.37 13.05 -12.48
C PHE A 514 -2.11 13.72 -13.05
N PHE A 515 -1.45 13.11 -14.04
CA PHE A 515 -0.23 13.70 -14.61
C PHE A 515 -0.50 15.06 -15.26
N ARG A 516 -1.68 15.24 -15.88
CA ARG A 516 -2.07 16.51 -16.51
C ARG A 516 -2.39 17.62 -15.52
N THR A 517 -2.97 17.28 -14.37
CA THR A 517 -3.61 18.28 -13.47
C THR A 517 -2.99 18.37 -12.08
N GLY A 518 -2.28 17.32 -11.64
CA GLY A 518 -1.87 17.14 -10.25
C GLY A 518 -3.01 16.74 -9.31
N ASP A 519 -4.17 16.32 -9.83
CA ASP A 519 -5.32 15.89 -9.02
C ASP A 519 -5.01 14.58 -8.29
N LEU A 520 -4.74 14.70 -6.98
CA LEU A 520 -4.40 13.56 -6.11
C LEU A 520 -5.58 12.60 -5.90
N LYS A 521 -6.83 13.04 -6.03
CA LYS A 521 -7.99 12.15 -5.88
C LYS A 521 -8.05 11.17 -7.06
N SER A 522 -7.68 11.59 -8.26
CA SER A 522 -7.52 10.69 -9.41
C SER A 522 -6.41 9.68 -9.18
N LEU A 523 -5.26 10.08 -8.62
CA LEU A 523 -4.21 9.13 -8.25
C LEU A 523 -4.71 8.12 -7.21
N GLU A 524 -5.35 8.57 -6.14
CA GLU A 524 -5.90 7.70 -5.09
C GLU A 524 -6.91 6.69 -5.64
N VAL A 525 -7.87 7.14 -6.47
CA VAL A 525 -8.88 6.25 -7.07
C VAL A 525 -8.23 5.28 -8.07
N ALA A 526 -7.21 5.73 -8.81
CA ALA A 526 -6.46 4.85 -9.71
C ALA A 526 -5.76 3.73 -8.94
N GLU A 527 -5.16 4.03 -7.78
CA GLU A 527 -4.51 3.01 -6.93
C GLU A 527 -5.52 2.01 -6.35
N GLU A 528 -6.72 2.48 -5.95
CA GLU A 528 -7.80 1.61 -5.50
C GLU A 528 -8.24 0.65 -6.62
N SER A 529 -8.46 1.15 -7.84
CA SER A 529 -8.84 0.33 -8.99
C SER A 529 -7.72 -0.59 -9.47
N LEU A 530 -6.46 -0.13 -9.48
CA LEU A 530 -5.33 -0.99 -9.83
C LEU A 530 -5.11 -2.11 -8.83
N ALA A 531 -5.37 -1.89 -7.54
CA ALA A 531 -5.25 -2.95 -6.55
C ALA A 531 -6.27 -4.08 -6.80
N HIS A 532 -7.46 -3.75 -7.29
CA HIS A 532 -8.43 -4.73 -7.77
C HIS A 532 -7.93 -5.42 -9.04
N LEU A 533 -7.62 -4.65 -10.10
CA LEU A 533 -7.14 -5.16 -11.38
C LEU A 533 -5.99 -6.16 -11.21
N ARG A 534 -4.95 -5.76 -10.47
CA ARG A 534 -3.74 -6.57 -10.28
C ARG A 534 -4.04 -7.90 -9.65
N ASP A 535 -4.99 -7.96 -8.72
CA ASP A 535 -5.20 -9.14 -7.89
C ASP A 535 -6.33 -10.04 -8.42
N VAL A 536 -7.45 -9.44 -8.82
CA VAL A 536 -8.70 -10.11 -9.16
C VAL A 536 -8.80 -10.30 -10.67
N ASP A 537 -8.70 -9.22 -11.45
CA ASP A 537 -8.96 -9.28 -12.89
C ASP A 537 -7.81 -9.85 -13.71
N ILE A 538 -6.61 -9.97 -13.14
CA ILE A 538 -5.47 -10.64 -13.79
C ILE A 538 -5.36 -12.09 -13.30
N SER A 539 -5.13 -13.02 -14.23
CA SER A 539 -4.90 -14.43 -13.90
C SER A 539 -3.47 -14.67 -13.39
N HIS A 540 -3.32 -15.08 -12.12
CA HIS A 540 -2.02 -15.40 -11.51
C HIS A 540 -1.63 -16.87 -11.64
N TYR A 541 -2.57 -17.71 -12.09
CA TYR A 541 -2.36 -19.12 -12.36
C TYR A 541 -3.40 -19.59 -13.37
N ASP A 542 -2.98 -20.37 -14.36
CA ASP A 542 -3.87 -20.95 -15.36
C ASP A 542 -3.37 -22.35 -15.75
N LEU A 543 -4.31 -23.24 -16.10
CA LEU A 543 -3.99 -24.58 -16.60
C LEU A 543 -3.27 -24.53 -17.95
N ASN A 544 -3.49 -23.47 -18.72
CA ASN A 544 -2.68 -23.08 -19.87
C ASN A 544 -1.71 -21.96 -19.43
N PRO A 545 -0.41 -22.26 -19.23
CA PRO A 545 0.56 -21.28 -18.74
C PRO A 545 0.69 -20.00 -19.59
N LYS A 546 0.24 -20.02 -20.85
CA LYS A 546 0.25 -18.84 -21.73
C LYS A 546 -0.77 -17.77 -21.33
N LEU A 547 -1.77 -18.13 -20.51
CA LEU A 547 -2.81 -17.21 -20.04
C LEU A 547 -2.47 -16.58 -18.67
N ILE A 548 -1.37 -17.00 -18.04
CA ILE A 548 -0.87 -16.38 -16.80
C ILE A 548 -0.43 -14.94 -17.11
N GLY A 549 -0.92 -14.00 -16.33
CA GLY A 549 -0.75 -12.55 -16.52
C GLY A 549 -1.76 -11.92 -17.48
N GLY A 550 -2.63 -12.72 -18.10
CA GLY A 550 -3.71 -12.22 -18.95
C GLY A 550 -4.89 -11.67 -18.14
N ASN A 551 -5.64 -10.77 -18.77
CA ASN A 551 -6.91 -10.29 -18.23
C ASN A 551 -7.96 -11.41 -18.23
N ARG A 552 -8.79 -11.41 -17.19
CA ARG A 552 -10.03 -12.18 -17.14
C ARG A 552 -11.08 -11.56 -18.05
N ILE A 553 -12.19 -12.28 -18.21
CA ILE A 553 -13.33 -11.85 -19.01
C ILE A 553 -13.88 -10.52 -18.47
N SER A 554 -14.41 -9.68 -19.35
CA SER A 554 -15.09 -8.42 -19.03
C SER A 554 -16.28 -8.24 -19.99
N PRO A 555 -17.45 -7.76 -19.51
CA PRO A 555 -17.84 -7.74 -18.10
C PRO A 555 -18.00 -9.18 -17.55
N ALA A 556 -17.73 -9.39 -16.27
CA ALA A 556 -17.75 -10.75 -15.69
C ALA A 556 -18.77 -10.94 -14.57
N LEU A 557 -19.46 -12.07 -14.60
CA LEU A 557 -20.29 -12.53 -13.50
C LEU A 557 -19.40 -12.86 -12.30
N ASN A 558 -19.59 -12.13 -11.20
CA ASN A 558 -18.81 -12.24 -9.96
C ASN A 558 -17.28 -12.13 -10.18
N HIS A 559 -16.80 -11.30 -11.12
CA HIS A 559 -15.39 -11.13 -11.52
C HIS A 559 -14.73 -12.28 -12.29
N TRP A 560 -15.32 -13.47 -12.35
CA TRP A 560 -14.60 -14.67 -12.83
C TRP A 560 -15.25 -15.36 -14.03
N MET A 561 -16.58 -15.28 -14.16
CA MET A 561 -17.33 -16.10 -15.12
C MET A 561 -17.80 -15.27 -16.31
N SER A 562 -17.72 -15.86 -17.51
CA SER A 562 -18.25 -15.25 -18.73
C SER A 562 -19.77 -15.22 -18.73
N ASP A 563 -20.32 -14.29 -19.52
CA ASP A 563 -21.72 -14.29 -19.90
C ASP A 563 -21.99 -15.26 -21.08
N PRO A 564 -22.55 -16.47 -20.88
CA PRO A 564 -22.95 -17.36 -21.98
C PRO A 564 -23.94 -16.75 -22.99
N ASP A 565 -24.69 -15.71 -22.63
CA ASP A 565 -25.62 -15.04 -23.54
C ASP A 565 -24.91 -14.07 -24.50
N GLU A 566 -23.64 -13.72 -24.23
CA GLU A 566 -22.80 -12.93 -25.12
C GLU A 566 -21.83 -13.86 -25.86
N ILE A 567 -21.95 -13.91 -27.19
CA ILE A 567 -20.88 -14.46 -28.04
C ILE A 567 -19.72 -13.47 -27.92
N VAL A 568 -18.80 -13.70 -26.99
CA VAL A 568 -17.56 -12.90 -26.88
C VAL A 568 -16.75 -13.18 -28.15
N PRO A 569 -16.61 -12.24 -29.10
CA PRO A 569 -15.60 -12.37 -30.12
C PRO A 569 -14.27 -12.36 -29.37
N ALA A 570 -13.40 -13.32 -29.64
CA ALA A 570 -12.09 -13.51 -29.01
C ALA A 570 -11.54 -12.19 -28.45
N THR A 571 -11.55 -12.07 -27.13
CA THR A 571 -10.76 -11.14 -26.31
C THR A 571 -10.51 -9.77 -26.96
N HIS A 572 -11.22 -8.73 -26.49
CA HIS A 572 -10.71 -7.35 -26.59
C HIS A 572 -9.45 -7.24 -25.72
N THR A 573 -8.33 -7.79 -26.18
CA THR A 573 -7.00 -7.40 -25.72
C THR A 573 -6.71 -6.04 -26.34
N TRP A 574 -6.73 -4.99 -25.51
CA TRP A 574 -6.17 -3.69 -25.87
C TRP A 574 -4.64 -3.73 -25.80
#